data_AF-A0A5E5ABP6-F1
#
_entry.id   AF-A0A5E5ABP6-F1
#
_cell.length_a   1.000
_cell.length_b   1.000
_cell.length_c   1.000
_cell.angle_alpha   90.00
_cell.angle_beta   90.00
_cell.angle_gamma   90.00
#
_symmetry.space_group_name_H-M   'P 1'
#
loop_
_entity.id
_entity.type
_entity.pdbx_description
1 polymer ?
#
loop_
_entity_poly.entity_id
_entity_poly.type
_entity_poly.pdbx_seq_one_letter_code
_entity_poly.pdbx_strand_id
1 'polypeptide(L)'
;MADQQSTGELLTNGHFATGDFAGWSVTHPEDIFLARQEGTHVAVIMPVPYDARVLLRQEVVRERASGSYIFSFWLRTSDKRGDAFPDITRKTSIHLWLHPHDGGDGLWVILDPVAVPFWSKSVYRFSLKDRGRMRFEIYFNNENGRPDALRSPPIGREGYQQLDVIDESPDLVLPADFDVGDCPYAVRDVSLFKAA
;
A
#
# COMPACT_ATOMS: atom_id res chain seq x y z
N MET A 1 21.79 -6.28 20.56
CA MET A 1 20.72 -5.40 21.05
C MET A 1 19.43 -5.97 20.49
N ALA A 2 18.50 -6.34 21.37
CA ALA A 2 17.38 -7.18 21.04
C ALA A 2 16.34 -6.43 20.21
N ASP A 3 15.99 -6.99 19.07
CA ASP A 3 14.82 -6.65 18.26
C ASP A 3 13.58 -6.77 19.13
N GLN A 4 12.98 -5.64 19.46
CA GLN A 4 11.62 -5.63 20.01
C GLN A 4 10.68 -5.73 18.82
N GLN A 5 10.55 -6.95 18.28
CA GLN A 5 9.50 -7.30 17.34
C GLN A 5 8.18 -7.00 18.06
N SER A 6 7.53 -5.89 17.68
CA SER A 6 6.26 -5.48 18.28
C SER A 6 5.27 -6.61 18.05
N THR A 7 4.61 -7.06 19.12
CA THR A 7 3.79 -8.28 19.17
C THR A 7 2.54 -8.26 18.27
N GLY A 8 2.41 -7.27 17.39
CA GLY A 8 1.27 -7.05 16.51
C GLY A 8 1.59 -6.77 15.04
N GLU A 9 2.85 -6.49 14.66
CA GLU A 9 3.21 -6.27 13.24
C GLU A 9 3.06 -7.54 12.42
N LEU A 10 2.42 -7.42 11.27
CA LEU A 10 2.07 -8.54 10.41
C LEU A 10 2.93 -8.59 9.16
N LEU A 11 3.42 -7.44 8.67
CA LEU A 11 4.22 -7.39 7.46
C LEU A 11 5.68 -7.73 7.78
N THR A 12 6.31 -8.40 6.83
CA THR A 12 7.75 -8.65 6.82
C THR A 12 8.43 -7.55 6.02
N ASN A 13 9.53 -7.01 6.56
CA ASN A 13 10.41 -6.07 5.87
C ASN A 13 9.69 -4.86 5.24
N GLY A 14 8.63 -4.33 5.87
CA GLY A 14 7.92 -3.15 5.36
C GLY A 14 8.71 -1.83 5.43
N HIS A 15 9.79 -1.83 6.19
CA HIS A 15 10.75 -0.73 6.30
C HIS A 15 11.98 -0.91 5.37
N PHE A 16 12.03 -1.99 4.58
CA PHE A 16 13.06 -2.28 3.58
C PHE A 16 14.52 -2.24 4.09
N ALA A 17 14.78 -2.49 5.39
CA ALA A 17 16.15 -2.33 5.96
C ALA A 17 17.18 -3.26 5.33
N THR A 18 16.76 -4.41 4.82
CA THR A 18 17.64 -5.42 4.22
C THR A 18 18.26 -4.96 2.90
N GLY A 19 17.74 -3.89 2.29
CA GLY A 19 18.18 -3.45 0.96
C GLY A 19 17.70 -4.37 -0.17
N ASP A 20 16.71 -5.22 0.12
CA ASP A 20 16.02 -6.07 -0.83
C ASP A 20 14.51 -6.09 -0.57
N PHE A 21 13.77 -6.78 -1.44
CA PHE A 21 12.33 -6.98 -1.33
C PHE A 21 11.97 -8.27 -0.59
N ALA A 22 12.80 -8.77 0.33
CA ALA A 22 12.48 -10.01 1.06
C ALA A 22 11.09 -9.93 1.72
N GLY A 23 10.24 -10.94 1.48
CA GLY A 23 8.84 -10.96 1.92
C GLY A 23 7.85 -10.25 1.00
N TRP A 24 8.33 -9.47 0.03
CA TRP A 24 7.50 -8.80 -0.99
C TRP A 24 7.65 -9.47 -2.35
N SER A 25 6.56 -9.55 -3.09
CA SER A 25 6.52 -9.89 -4.51
C SER A 25 6.55 -8.62 -5.33
N VAL A 26 7.43 -8.57 -6.32
CA VAL A 26 7.54 -7.46 -7.27
C VAL A 26 7.19 -7.97 -8.65
N THR A 27 6.20 -7.36 -9.31
CA THR A 27 5.98 -7.56 -10.75
C THR A 27 6.75 -6.48 -11.50
N HIS A 28 7.30 -6.81 -12.67
CA HIS A 28 8.10 -5.88 -13.47
C HIS A 28 9.27 -5.26 -12.68
N PRO A 29 10.29 -6.05 -12.33
CA PRO A 29 11.45 -5.57 -11.57
C PRO A 29 12.21 -4.42 -12.26
N GLU A 30 11.96 -4.17 -13.54
CA GLU A 30 12.42 -3.00 -14.29
C GLU A 30 11.73 -1.69 -13.90
N ASP A 31 10.57 -1.73 -13.23
CA ASP A 31 9.74 -0.57 -12.89
C ASP A 31 9.59 -0.35 -11.37
N ILE A 32 10.17 -1.22 -10.55
CA ILE A 32 10.16 -1.11 -9.08
C ILE A 32 11.59 -1.22 -8.57
N PHE A 33 12.05 -0.18 -7.88
CA PHE A 33 13.43 -0.06 -7.42
C PHE A 33 13.52 0.08 -5.91
N LEU A 34 14.60 -0.42 -5.32
CA LEU A 34 15.02 0.00 -3.99
C LEU A 34 16.03 1.11 -4.10
N ALA A 35 15.76 2.22 -3.43
CA ALA A 35 16.67 3.35 -3.38
C ALA A 35 17.04 3.68 -1.94
N ARG A 36 18.30 4.07 -1.71
CA ARG A 36 18.78 4.46 -0.39
C ARG A 36 18.48 5.93 -0.14
N GLN A 37 17.73 6.22 0.92
CA GLN A 37 17.25 7.55 1.27
C GLN A 37 17.33 7.75 2.77
N GLU A 38 17.88 8.89 3.22
CA GLU A 38 17.87 9.30 4.63
C GLU A 38 18.41 8.22 5.60
N GLY A 39 19.36 7.39 5.15
CA GLY A 39 19.95 6.31 5.94
C GLY A 39 19.16 4.98 5.93
N THR A 40 18.00 4.93 5.28
CA THR A 40 17.18 3.73 5.08
C THR A 40 17.02 3.40 3.57
N HIS A 41 16.24 2.37 3.24
CA HIS A 41 15.79 2.11 1.87
C HIS A 41 14.31 2.43 1.71
N VAL A 42 13.94 2.79 0.49
CA VAL A 42 12.57 3.08 0.09
C VAL A 42 12.29 2.34 -1.21
N ALA A 43 11.07 1.87 -1.38
CA ALA A 43 10.63 1.28 -2.64
C ALA A 43 10.09 2.39 -3.54
N VAL A 44 10.66 2.55 -4.73
CA VAL A 44 10.21 3.49 -5.75
C VAL A 44 9.42 2.72 -6.80
N ILE A 45 8.22 3.18 -7.11
CA ILE A 45 7.30 2.56 -8.07
C ILE A 45 7.14 3.52 -9.24
N MET A 46 7.65 3.12 -10.41
CA MET A 46 7.58 3.92 -11.63
C MET A 46 6.15 3.99 -12.18
N PRO A 47 5.76 5.12 -12.79
CA PRO A 47 4.47 5.25 -13.44
C PRO A 47 4.45 4.34 -14.67
N VAL A 48 3.36 3.60 -14.84
CA VAL A 48 3.19 2.68 -15.96
C VAL A 48 1.87 2.91 -16.68
N PRO A 49 1.75 2.54 -17.97
CA PRO A 49 0.48 2.58 -18.66
C PRO A 49 -0.62 1.84 -17.87
N TYR A 50 -1.86 2.30 -18.03
CA TYR A 50 -3.02 1.64 -17.44
C TYR A 50 -3.07 0.14 -17.83
N ASP A 51 -3.41 -0.73 -16.87
CA ASP A 51 -3.44 -2.21 -17.00
C ASP A 51 -2.08 -2.90 -17.22
N ALA A 52 -0.95 -2.19 -17.08
CA ALA A 52 0.38 -2.80 -17.08
C ALA A 52 0.67 -3.65 -15.82
N ARG A 53 -0.11 -3.48 -14.74
CA ARG A 53 -0.04 -4.28 -13.50
C ARG A 53 1.35 -4.34 -12.86
N VAL A 54 1.96 -3.19 -12.62
CA VAL A 54 3.17 -3.05 -11.79
C VAL A 54 2.77 -3.01 -10.31
N LEU A 55 3.18 -4.03 -9.56
CA LEU A 55 2.72 -4.32 -8.20
C LEU A 55 3.92 -4.57 -7.28
N LEU A 56 4.00 -3.81 -6.19
CA LEU A 56 4.73 -4.20 -5.00
C LEU A 56 3.72 -4.81 -4.01
N ARG A 57 3.82 -6.11 -3.76
CA ARG A 57 2.77 -6.90 -3.11
C ARG A 57 3.29 -7.70 -1.92
N GLN A 58 2.51 -7.83 -0.87
CA GLN A 58 2.74 -8.81 0.19
C GLN A 58 1.44 -9.51 0.57
N GLU A 59 1.54 -10.81 0.82
CA GLU A 59 0.46 -11.61 1.38
C GLU A 59 0.81 -12.06 2.81
N VAL A 60 -0.13 -11.92 3.74
CA VAL A 60 0.04 -12.36 5.13
C VAL A 60 -1.17 -13.16 5.56
N VAL A 61 -0.93 -14.34 6.12
CA VAL A 61 -2.00 -15.19 6.67
C VAL A 61 -2.11 -15.00 8.18
N ARG A 62 -3.35 -14.86 8.68
CA ARG A 62 -3.64 -14.79 10.12
C ARG A 62 -4.68 -15.81 10.53
N GLU A 63 -4.35 -16.53 11.58
CA GLU A 63 -5.32 -17.30 12.37
C GLU A 63 -6.06 -16.36 13.31
N ARG A 64 -7.38 -16.53 13.44
CA ARG A 64 -8.27 -15.68 14.26
C ARG A 64 -8.14 -14.21 13.91
N ALA A 65 -8.60 -13.89 12.71
CA ALA A 65 -8.47 -12.56 12.13
C ALA A 65 -9.44 -11.52 12.72
N SER A 66 -10.33 -11.87 13.65
CA SER A 66 -11.15 -10.90 14.39
C SER A 66 -10.31 -9.80 15.03
N GLY A 67 -10.84 -8.58 15.10
CA GLY A 67 -10.29 -7.48 15.89
C GLY A 67 -10.02 -6.23 15.06
N SER A 68 -9.41 -5.25 15.72
CA SER A 68 -9.06 -3.96 15.13
C SER A 68 -7.67 -4.01 14.52
N TYR A 69 -7.50 -3.39 13.36
CA TYR A 69 -6.26 -3.33 12.62
C TYR A 69 -5.95 -1.89 12.24
N ILE A 70 -4.66 -1.61 12.12
CA ILE A 70 -4.17 -0.34 11.60
C ILE A 70 -3.16 -0.65 10.50
N PHE A 71 -3.39 -0.06 9.34
CA PHE A 71 -2.52 -0.10 8.19
C PHE A 71 -1.92 1.28 7.98
N SER A 72 -0.59 1.39 7.94
CA SER A 72 0.07 2.67 7.73
C SER A 72 1.33 2.55 6.89
N PHE A 73 1.66 3.63 6.19
CA PHE A 73 2.83 3.72 5.33
C PHE A 73 3.16 5.19 5.09
N TRP A 74 4.37 5.46 4.61
CA TRP A 74 4.79 6.79 4.20
C TRP A 74 4.96 6.85 2.68
N LEU A 75 4.52 7.95 2.08
CA LEU A 75 4.65 8.22 0.65
C LEU A 75 5.33 9.57 0.40
N ARG A 76 6.01 9.67 -0.74
CA ARG A 76 6.33 10.94 -1.39
C ARG A 76 6.40 10.77 -2.90
N THR A 77 6.18 11.84 -3.65
CA THR A 77 6.60 11.86 -5.07
C THR A 77 8.12 11.79 -5.13
N SER A 78 8.65 11.05 -6.10
CA SER A 78 10.08 10.86 -6.20
C SER A 78 10.58 10.69 -7.63
N ASP A 79 11.88 10.87 -7.81
CA ASP A 79 12.57 10.33 -8.98
C ASP A 79 12.88 8.82 -8.79
N LYS A 80 13.55 8.21 -9.76
CA LYS A 80 13.96 6.79 -9.70
C LYS A 80 14.98 6.46 -8.60
N ARG A 81 15.66 7.47 -8.05
CA ARG A 81 16.60 7.35 -6.93
C ARG A 81 15.89 7.57 -5.60
N GLY A 82 14.57 7.74 -5.62
CA GLY A 82 13.77 8.00 -4.45
C GLY A 82 13.88 9.44 -3.95
N ASP A 83 14.66 10.32 -4.59
CA ASP A 83 14.79 11.72 -4.19
C ASP A 83 13.46 12.45 -4.41
N ALA A 84 13.12 13.41 -3.55
CA ALA A 84 11.86 14.15 -3.65
C ALA A 84 11.72 14.81 -5.04
N PHE A 85 10.55 14.64 -5.66
CA PHE A 85 10.22 15.32 -6.91
C PHE A 85 9.43 16.60 -6.59
N PRO A 86 10.01 17.81 -6.76
CA PRO A 86 9.38 19.06 -6.34
C PRO A 86 8.14 19.41 -7.18
N ASP A 87 7.23 20.16 -6.56
CA ASP A 87 6.06 20.80 -7.20
C ASP A 87 5.07 19.87 -7.92
N ILE A 88 5.14 18.55 -7.67
CA ILE A 88 4.21 17.56 -8.21
C ILE A 88 3.50 16.83 -7.07
N THR A 89 2.19 16.64 -7.23
CA THR A 89 1.39 15.72 -6.43
C THR A 89 0.89 14.56 -7.29
N ARG A 90 0.76 13.38 -6.69
CA ARG A 90 0.32 12.17 -7.38
C ARG A 90 -0.77 11.48 -6.58
N LYS A 91 -1.93 11.22 -7.19
CA LYS A 91 -2.92 10.30 -6.62
C LYS A 91 -2.42 8.89 -6.84
N THR A 92 -2.43 8.09 -5.78
CA THR A 92 -1.98 6.69 -5.80
C THR A 92 -3.15 5.77 -5.54
N SER A 93 -3.01 4.49 -5.86
CA SER A 93 -3.99 3.47 -5.50
C SER A 93 -3.28 2.34 -4.74
N ILE A 94 -3.64 2.19 -3.48
CA ILE A 94 -3.14 1.11 -2.63
C ILE A 94 -4.31 0.20 -2.33
N HIS A 95 -4.12 -1.07 -2.58
CA HIS A 95 -5.19 -2.04 -2.45
C HIS A 95 -4.96 -2.91 -1.22
N LEU A 96 -6.02 -3.09 -0.44
CA LEU A 96 -6.07 -4.04 0.65
C LEU A 96 -7.21 -5.02 0.40
N TRP A 97 -6.87 -6.29 0.34
CA TRP A 97 -7.80 -7.39 0.13
C TRP A 97 -7.70 -8.37 1.28
N LEU A 98 -8.85 -8.95 1.63
CA LEU A 98 -8.92 -9.97 2.65
C LEU A 98 -9.67 -11.18 2.10
N HIS A 99 -8.97 -12.30 2.06
CA HIS A 99 -9.46 -13.54 1.52
C HIS A 99 -9.73 -14.51 2.67
N PRO A 100 -11.00 -14.86 2.92
CA PRO A 100 -11.31 -15.92 3.86
C PRO A 100 -10.88 -17.27 3.29
N HIS A 101 -10.30 -18.11 4.15
CA HIS A 101 -9.92 -19.47 3.77
C HIS A 101 -11.09 -20.46 3.79
N ASP A 102 -12.22 -20.09 4.42
CA ASP A 102 -13.42 -20.91 4.52
C ASP A 102 -14.32 -20.85 3.26
N GLY A 103 -13.89 -20.11 2.22
CA GLY A 103 -14.64 -19.96 0.98
C GLY A 103 -15.79 -18.95 1.04
N GLY A 104 -15.93 -18.19 2.13
CA GLY A 104 -16.89 -17.08 2.21
C GLY A 104 -16.51 -15.88 1.32
N ASP A 105 -17.37 -14.86 1.33
CA ASP A 105 -17.13 -13.61 0.61
C ASP A 105 -15.91 -12.87 1.17
N GLY A 106 -15.00 -12.43 0.29
CA GLY A 106 -13.86 -11.62 0.69
C GLY A 106 -14.21 -10.16 1.00
N LEU A 107 -13.24 -9.43 1.52
CA LEU A 107 -13.34 -7.99 1.79
C LEU A 107 -12.31 -7.21 0.98
N TRP A 108 -12.61 -5.96 0.66
CA TRP A 108 -11.70 -5.12 -0.11
C TRP A 108 -11.82 -3.63 0.13
N VAL A 109 -10.72 -2.91 -0.02
CA VAL A 109 -10.71 -1.46 -0.12
C VAL A 109 -9.61 -1.02 -1.08
N ILE A 110 -9.89 0.07 -1.80
CA ILE A 110 -8.89 0.84 -2.53
C ILE A 110 -8.70 2.14 -1.74
N LEU A 111 -7.47 2.38 -1.33
CA LEU A 111 -7.04 3.56 -0.61
C LEU A 111 -6.39 4.50 -1.63
N ASP A 112 -6.82 5.76 -1.65
CA ASP A 112 -6.39 6.73 -2.66
C ASP A 112 -5.57 7.88 -2.04
N PRO A 113 -4.47 7.62 -1.29
CA PRO A 113 -3.69 8.70 -0.70
C PRO A 113 -2.92 9.49 -1.77
N VAL A 114 -2.57 10.72 -1.39
CA VAL A 114 -1.83 11.64 -2.24
C VAL A 114 -0.36 11.60 -1.83
N ALA A 115 0.50 11.26 -2.78
CA ALA A 115 1.94 11.47 -2.66
C ALA A 115 2.27 12.93 -2.98
N VAL A 116 3.12 13.53 -2.17
CA VAL A 116 3.56 14.94 -2.25
C VAL A 116 5.10 15.02 -2.19
N PRO A 117 5.74 16.17 -2.46
CA PRO A 117 7.21 16.28 -2.50
C PRO A 117 7.94 16.07 -1.16
N PHE A 118 7.23 15.75 -0.09
CA PHE A 118 7.77 15.44 1.23
C PHE A 118 7.11 14.17 1.76
N TRP A 119 7.74 13.55 2.75
CA TRP A 119 7.19 12.36 3.37
C TRP A 119 5.87 12.67 4.09
N SER A 120 4.82 12.07 3.57
CA SER A 120 3.48 12.08 4.10
C SER A 120 3.17 10.71 4.68
N LYS A 121 2.56 10.65 5.87
CA LYS A 121 2.12 9.39 6.48
C LYS A 121 0.63 9.19 6.24
N SER A 122 0.26 8.04 5.71
CA SER A 122 -1.14 7.60 5.65
C SER A 122 -1.42 6.56 6.74
N VAL A 123 -2.56 6.68 7.41
CA VAL A 123 -2.96 5.80 8.52
C VAL A 123 -4.43 5.44 8.36
N TYR A 124 -4.71 4.15 8.29
CA TYR A 124 -6.05 3.61 8.09
C TYR A 124 -6.39 2.61 9.19
N ARG A 125 -7.57 2.75 9.79
CA ARG A 125 -8.08 1.81 10.80
C ARG A 125 -9.27 1.04 10.26
N PHE A 126 -9.32 -0.26 10.53
CA PHE A 126 -10.47 -1.08 10.19
C PHE A 126 -10.66 -2.20 11.21
N SER A 127 -11.86 -2.78 11.24
CA SER A 127 -12.20 -3.84 12.18
C SER A 127 -12.79 -5.04 11.46
N LEU A 128 -12.36 -6.23 11.87
CA LEU A 128 -12.87 -7.49 11.34
C LEU A 128 -13.71 -8.18 12.41
N LYS A 129 -14.90 -8.64 12.01
CA LYS A 129 -15.70 -9.57 12.81
C LYS A 129 -14.98 -10.92 12.89
N ASP A 130 -15.38 -11.73 13.87
CA ASP A 130 -14.78 -13.06 14.02
C ASP A 130 -14.97 -13.92 12.77
N ARG A 131 -13.84 -14.15 12.12
CA ARG A 131 -13.65 -15.05 11.00
C ARG A 131 -12.34 -15.76 11.26
N GLY A 132 -12.35 -17.08 11.05
CA GLY A 132 -11.25 -17.96 11.43
C GLY A 132 -9.93 -17.57 10.79
N ARG A 133 -9.60 -18.18 9.66
CA ARG A 133 -8.34 -17.94 8.96
C ARG A 133 -8.55 -17.00 7.77
N MET A 134 -7.76 -15.93 7.71
CA MET A 134 -7.82 -14.93 6.63
C MET A 134 -6.43 -14.70 6.04
N ARG A 135 -6.36 -14.47 4.73
CA ARG A 135 -5.18 -13.95 4.04
C ARG A 135 -5.40 -12.48 3.71
N PHE A 136 -4.51 -11.64 4.19
CA PHE A 136 -4.40 -10.24 3.82
C PHE A 136 -3.51 -10.16 2.58
N GLU A 137 -3.94 -9.45 1.55
CA GLU A 137 -3.14 -9.12 0.37
C GLU A 137 -3.11 -7.60 0.28
N ILE A 138 -1.89 -7.05 0.32
CA ILE A 138 -1.63 -5.63 0.18
C ILE A 138 -0.80 -5.45 -1.08
N TYR A 139 -1.18 -4.50 -1.94
CA TYR A 139 -0.28 -4.09 -3.00
C TYR A 139 -0.36 -2.61 -3.32
N PHE A 140 0.78 -2.09 -3.76
CA PHE A 140 0.99 -0.74 -4.24
C PHE A 140 1.19 -0.80 -5.75
N ASN A 141 0.54 0.10 -6.49
CA ASN A 141 0.72 0.25 -7.93
C ASN A 141 0.88 1.73 -8.30
N ASN A 142 1.36 2.00 -9.52
CA ASN A 142 1.46 3.36 -10.05
C ASN A 142 0.96 3.39 -11.50
N GLU A 143 -0.28 2.98 -11.71
CA GLU A 143 -0.90 3.03 -13.04
C GLU A 143 -1.27 4.47 -13.40
N ASN A 144 -0.91 4.90 -14.61
CA ASN A 144 -1.38 6.15 -15.19
C ASN A 144 -2.91 6.17 -15.17
N GLY A 145 -3.47 7.31 -14.74
CA GLY A 145 -4.89 7.45 -14.46
C GLY A 145 -5.78 6.85 -15.55
N ARG A 146 -6.71 5.97 -15.15
CA ARG A 146 -7.72 5.40 -16.04
C ARG A 146 -8.55 6.55 -16.64
N PRO A 147 -8.81 6.57 -17.96
CA PRO A 147 -9.64 7.61 -18.58
C PRO A 147 -11.08 7.64 -18.06
N ASP A 148 -11.58 6.54 -17.49
CA ASP A 148 -12.94 6.43 -16.95
C ASP A 148 -12.92 6.23 -15.43
N ALA A 149 -13.48 7.20 -14.69
CA ALA A 149 -13.56 7.27 -13.23
C ALA A 149 -14.45 6.20 -12.55
N LEU A 150 -14.75 5.10 -13.23
CA LEU A 150 -15.51 3.99 -12.66
C LEU A 150 -14.55 3.08 -11.88
N ARG A 151 -14.70 3.09 -10.55
CA ARG A 151 -14.23 2.05 -9.64
C ARG A 151 -14.90 0.73 -10.04
N SER A 152 -14.40 0.07 -11.08
CA SER A 152 -14.93 -1.21 -11.49
C SER A 152 -14.70 -2.20 -10.35
N PRO A 153 -15.72 -2.98 -9.96
CA PRO A 153 -15.48 -4.12 -9.09
C PRO A 153 -14.43 -5.03 -9.73
N PRO A 154 -13.64 -5.73 -8.92
CA PRO A 154 -12.39 -6.31 -9.35
C PRO A 154 -12.70 -7.57 -10.15
N ILE A 155 -12.09 -7.68 -11.34
CA ILE A 155 -12.25 -8.86 -12.19
C ILE A 155 -11.80 -10.11 -11.41
N GLY A 156 -12.65 -11.14 -11.37
CA GLY A 156 -12.37 -12.40 -10.67
C GLY A 156 -12.55 -12.36 -9.14
N ARG A 157 -13.14 -11.29 -8.59
CA ARG A 157 -13.46 -11.15 -7.15
C ARG A 157 -14.95 -10.89 -6.91
N GLU A 158 -15.78 -11.52 -7.74
CA GLU A 158 -17.24 -11.49 -7.62
C GLU A 158 -17.66 -11.91 -6.20
N GLY A 159 -18.58 -11.14 -5.59
CA GLY A 159 -19.05 -11.38 -4.23
C GLY A 159 -18.22 -10.70 -3.12
N TYR A 160 -17.04 -10.13 -3.42
CA TYR A 160 -16.26 -9.41 -2.41
C TYR A 160 -16.98 -8.13 -1.96
N GLN A 161 -17.05 -7.93 -0.65
CA GLN A 161 -17.71 -6.77 -0.03
C GLN A 161 -16.70 -5.67 0.28
N GLN A 162 -17.13 -4.42 0.20
CA GLN A 162 -16.26 -3.30 0.56
C GLN A 162 -15.98 -3.33 2.08
N LEU A 163 -14.71 -3.26 2.44
CA LEU A 163 -14.23 -3.11 3.81
C LEU A 163 -14.49 -1.69 4.29
N ASP A 164 -15.08 -1.56 5.47
CA ASP A 164 -15.21 -0.27 6.14
C ASP A 164 -13.88 0.14 6.78
N VAL A 165 -13.41 1.35 6.45
CA VAL A 165 -12.11 1.88 6.82
C VAL A 165 -12.24 3.33 7.24
N ILE A 166 -11.63 3.67 8.37
CA ILE A 166 -11.48 5.04 8.86
C ILE A 166 -10.11 5.55 8.42
N ASP A 167 -10.09 6.65 7.67
CA ASP A 167 -8.86 7.38 7.37
C ASP A 167 -8.50 8.29 8.57
N GLU A 168 -7.39 7.98 9.23
CA GLU A 168 -6.80 8.74 10.34
C GLU A 168 -5.53 9.49 9.89
N SER A 169 -5.31 9.62 8.59
CA SER A 169 -4.18 10.36 8.04
C SER A 169 -4.27 11.83 8.43
N PRO A 170 -3.14 12.51 8.70
CA PRO A 170 -3.13 13.96 8.87
C PRO A 170 -3.73 14.64 7.65
N ASP A 171 -4.48 15.73 7.86
CA ASP A 171 -4.95 16.57 6.77
C ASP A 171 -3.72 17.12 6.03
N LEU A 172 -3.52 16.63 4.82
CA LEU A 172 -2.46 17.08 3.93
C LEU A 172 -3.03 17.97 2.84
N VAL A 173 -2.12 18.74 2.23
CA VAL A 173 -2.42 19.63 1.10
C VAL A 173 -3.24 18.87 0.07
N LEU A 174 -4.39 19.45 -0.32
CA LEU A 174 -5.23 18.93 -1.39
C LEU A 174 -4.37 18.72 -2.64
N PRO A 175 -4.55 17.62 -3.39
CA PRO A 175 -3.79 17.41 -4.61
C PRO A 175 -3.94 18.64 -5.50
N ALA A 176 -2.86 19.07 -6.16
CA ALA A 176 -3.01 20.05 -7.22
C ALA A 176 -4.04 19.50 -8.21
N ASP A 177 -4.90 20.36 -8.76
CA ASP A 177 -6.03 19.98 -9.62
C ASP A 177 -5.65 19.09 -10.83
N PHE A 178 -4.35 18.96 -11.11
CA PHE A 178 -3.79 18.11 -12.15
C PHE A 178 -2.93 16.99 -11.52
N ASP A 179 -3.54 15.83 -11.30
CA ASP A 179 -2.78 14.58 -11.17
C ASP A 179 -2.02 14.37 -12.49
N VAL A 180 -0.69 14.51 -12.45
CA VAL A 180 0.11 14.52 -13.68
C VAL A 180 0.27 13.11 -14.26
N GLY A 181 -0.17 12.05 -13.57
CA GLY A 181 -0.17 10.68 -14.09
C GLY A 181 1.20 10.03 -14.19
N ASP A 182 2.21 10.78 -14.62
CA ASP A 182 3.51 10.32 -15.09
C ASP A 182 4.63 10.55 -14.06
N CYS A 183 4.33 10.46 -12.75
CA CYS A 183 5.29 10.68 -11.68
C CYS A 183 5.52 9.40 -10.86
N PRO A 184 6.77 8.96 -10.65
CA PRO A 184 7.07 7.92 -9.66
C PRO A 184 6.73 8.38 -8.24
N TYR A 185 6.45 7.42 -7.38
CA TYR A 185 6.39 7.69 -5.95
C TYR A 185 7.23 6.67 -5.19
N ALA A 186 7.74 7.12 -4.04
CA ALA A 186 8.46 6.28 -3.10
C ALA A 186 7.55 5.94 -1.92
N VAL A 187 7.64 4.70 -1.45
CA VAL A 187 6.99 4.20 -0.24
C VAL A 187 8.03 3.70 0.76
N ARG A 188 7.78 3.93 2.05
CA ARG A 188 8.58 3.37 3.16
C ARG A 188 7.73 3.08 4.39
N ASP A 189 8.32 2.31 5.30
CA ASP A 189 7.77 1.97 6.62
C ASP A 189 6.31 1.50 6.53
N VAL A 190 6.05 0.57 5.61
CA VAL A 190 4.75 -0.07 5.47
C VAL A 190 4.53 -1.00 6.66
N SER A 191 3.38 -0.86 7.32
CA SER A 191 3.04 -1.59 8.53
C SER A 191 1.58 -1.98 8.50
N LEU A 192 1.30 -3.21 8.92
CA LEU A 192 -0.05 -3.66 9.23
C LEU A 192 0.02 -4.28 10.61
N PHE A 193 -0.70 -3.71 11.57
CA PHE A 193 -0.72 -4.25 12.91
C PHE A 193 -2.13 -4.53 13.41
N LYS A 194 -2.25 -5.59 14.21
CA LYS A 194 -3.46 -5.86 14.98
C LYS A 194 -3.40 -5.04 16.26
N ALA A 195 -4.33 -4.11 16.44
CA ALA A 195 -4.46 -3.33 17.67
C ALA A 195 -4.93 -4.23 18.81
N ALA A 196 -4.44 -3.96 20.03
CA ALA A 196 -4.78 -4.69 21.24
C ALA A 196 -6.23 -4.45 21.68
#